data_AF-A0A9R1B8S3-F1
#
_entry.id   AF-A0A9R1B8S3-F1
#
_cell.length_a   1.000
_cell.length_b   1.000
_cell.length_c   1.000
_cell.angle_alpha   90.00
_cell.angle_beta   90.00
_cell.angle_gamma   90.00
#
_symmetry.space_group_name_H-M   'P 1'
#
loop_
_entity.id
_entity.type
_entity.pdbx_description
1 polymer ?
#
loop_
_entity_poly.entity_id
_entity_poly.type
_entity_poly.pdbx_seq_one_letter_code
_entity_poly.pdbx_strand_id
1 'polypeptide(L)'
;MTIQRKQLFALSPTEVGSLISLGPAESCEFFHDPSMKSSHEGQVKKSLSITPLGSDNGYFVNITVLNNVQKTNERLSVPVTKAEFAVMRTALSFALPHIMGWDQALSTHPQSTSTSASKPRFERPNPASEWDR
;
A
#
# COMPACT_ATOMS: atom_id res chain seq x y z
N MET A 1 3.45 22.27 -12.48
CA MET A 1 2.25 21.42 -12.30
C MET A 1 1.19 22.22 -11.58
N THR A 2 0.12 22.62 -12.26
CA THR A 2 -1.01 23.34 -11.62
C THR A 2 -1.88 22.31 -10.88
N ILE A 3 -2.25 22.58 -9.63
CA ILE A 3 -3.02 21.68 -8.75
C ILE A 3 -4.38 21.23 -9.34
N GLN A 4 -4.86 21.89 -10.39
CA GLN A 4 -6.16 21.64 -11.02
C GLN A 4 -6.25 20.34 -11.85
N ARG A 5 -5.12 19.70 -12.20
CA ARG A 5 -5.11 18.43 -12.99
C ARG A 5 -4.37 17.31 -12.24
N LYS A 6 -4.68 17.13 -10.96
CA LYS A 6 -4.12 16.06 -10.14
C LYS A 6 -4.83 14.73 -10.45
N GLN A 7 -4.06 13.66 -10.60
CA GLN A 7 -4.58 12.30 -10.68
C GLN A 7 -4.36 11.57 -9.36
N LEU A 8 -5.39 10.85 -8.90
CA LEU A 8 -5.37 10.08 -7.66
C LEU A 8 -5.36 8.58 -7.97
N PHE A 9 -4.51 7.84 -7.27
CA PHE A 9 -4.41 6.39 -7.28
C PHE A 9 -4.30 5.92 -5.82
N ALA A 10 -5.26 5.12 -5.36
CA ALA A 10 -5.26 4.61 -3.98
C ALA A 10 -4.46 3.30 -3.95
N LEU A 11 -3.55 3.13 -2.99
CA LEU A 11 -2.84 1.87 -2.81
C LEU A 11 -3.49 1.07 -1.69
N SER A 12 -3.86 -0.18 -1.99
CA SER A 12 -4.29 -1.16 -0.99
C SER A 12 -3.09 -1.69 -0.18
N PRO A 13 -3.30 -2.29 1.01
CA PRO A 13 -2.23 -2.89 1.80
C PRO A 13 -1.37 -3.89 1.01
N THR A 14 -1.99 -4.69 0.14
CA THR A 14 -1.29 -5.66 -0.70
C THR A 14 -0.41 -4.98 -1.74
N GLU A 15 -0.90 -3.93 -2.40
CA GLU A 15 -0.13 -3.16 -3.39
C GLU A 15 1.02 -2.39 -2.72
N VAL A 16 0.79 -1.87 -1.52
CA VAL A 16 1.86 -1.31 -0.67
C VAL A 16 2.91 -2.39 -0.39
N GLY A 17 2.50 -3.59 -0.01
CA GLY A 17 3.38 -4.75 0.19
C GLY A 17 4.26 -5.03 -1.03
N SER A 18 3.66 -5.11 -2.22
CA SER A 18 4.38 -5.30 -3.49
C SER A 18 5.38 -4.17 -3.78
N LEU A 19 5.02 -2.92 -3.46
CA LEU A 19 5.88 -1.76 -3.70
C LEU A 19 7.09 -1.73 -2.75
N ILE A 20 6.89 -2.04 -1.46
CA ILE A 20 8.00 -2.04 -0.49
C ILE A 20 8.94 -3.24 -0.66
N SER A 21 8.44 -4.36 -1.22
CA SER A 21 9.25 -5.55 -1.51
C SER A 21 10.01 -5.47 -2.84
N LEU A 22 9.76 -4.44 -3.65
CA LEU A 22 10.28 -4.35 -5.01
C LEU A 22 11.82 -4.38 -5.04
N GLY A 23 12.38 -5.31 -5.80
CA GLY A 23 13.82 -5.39 -6.06
C GLY A 23 14.34 -4.28 -6.99
N PRO A 24 15.67 -4.03 -7.03
CA PRO A 24 16.27 -2.97 -7.87
C PRO A 24 16.03 -3.10 -9.38
N ALA A 25 15.80 -4.32 -9.86
CA ALA A 25 15.54 -4.62 -11.27
C ALA A 25 14.09 -5.04 -11.54
N GLU A 26 13.25 -5.06 -10.51
CA GLU A 26 11.87 -5.51 -10.61
C GLU A 26 10.95 -4.33 -10.93
N SER A 27 9.80 -4.66 -11.51
CA SER A 27 8.72 -3.73 -11.78
C SER A 27 7.41 -4.24 -11.21
N CYS A 28 6.50 -3.35 -10.85
CA CYS A 28 5.13 -3.71 -10.51
C CYS A 28 4.14 -2.78 -11.21
N GLU A 29 2.93 -3.31 -11.46
CA GLU A 29 1.85 -2.57 -12.09
C GLU A 29 0.52 -2.91 -11.41
N PHE A 30 -0.30 -1.89 -11.22
CA PHE A 30 -1.59 -1.96 -10.55
C PHE A 30 -2.68 -1.38 -11.43
N PHE A 31 -3.86 -2.00 -11.42
CA PHE A 31 -5.00 -1.61 -12.27
C PHE A 31 -6.24 -1.40 -11.43
N HIS A 32 -6.81 -0.20 -11.52
CA HIS A 32 -7.99 0.21 -10.79
C HIS A 32 -9.10 0.63 -11.76
N ASP A 33 -10.30 0.11 -11.54
CA ASP A 33 -11.53 0.64 -12.11
C ASP A 33 -12.30 1.34 -10.99
N PRO A 34 -12.40 2.69 -10.98
CA PRO A 34 -13.09 3.42 -9.92
C PRO A 34 -14.57 3.04 -9.76
N SER A 35 -15.17 2.51 -10.82
CA SER A 35 -16.58 2.16 -10.91
C SER A 35 -16.80 0.65 -10.89
N MET A 36 -15.79 -0.14 -10.48
CA MET A 36 -15.87 -1.60 -10.41
C MET A 36 -17.10 -2.04 -9.59
N LYS A 37 -17.85 -3.03 -10.08
CA LYS A 37 -19.11 -3.52 -9.48
C LYS A 37 -20.25 -2.50 -9.48
N SER A 38 -20.21 -1.49 -10.34
CA SER A 38 -21.31 -0.55 -10.59
C SER A 38 -21.75 -0.59 -12.05
N SER A 39 -22.85 0.11 -12.37
CA SER A 39 -23.33 0.26 -13.74
C SER A 39 -22.36 1.01 -14.66
N HIS A 40 -21.34 1.67 -14.11
CA HIS A 40 -20.34 2.47 -14.84
C HIS A 40 -18.99 1.76 -14.97
N GLU A 41 -18.93 0.46 -14.68
CA GLU A 41 -17.71 -0.33 -14.82
C GLU A 41 -17.15 -0.27 -16.25
N GLY A 42 -15.82 -0.24 -16.37
CA GLY A 42 -15.06 -0.18 -17.62
C GLY A 42 -14.97 1.21 -18.24
N GLN A 43 -15.69 2.20 -17.71
CA GLN A 43 -15.70 3.57 -18.24
C GLN A 43 -14.41 4.32 -17.96
N VAL A 44 -13.80 4.11 -16.80
CA VAL A 44 -12.53 4.70 -16.41
C VAL A 44 -11.58 3.60 -15.96
N LYS A 45 -10.37 3.57 -16.52
CA LYS A 45 -9.32 2.63 -16.13
C LYS A 45 -8.10 3.42 -15.72
N LYS A 46 -7.58 3.14 -14.53
CA LYS A 46 -6.35 3.71 -14.02
C LYS A 46 -5.30 2.62 -13.95
N SER A 47 -4.09 2.90 -14.42
CA SER A 47 -2.93 2.07 -14.15
C SER A 47 -1.83 2.88 -13.49
N LEU A 48 -1.15 2.25 -12.53
CA LEU A 48 0.06 2.77 -11.90
C LEU A 48 1.15 1.74 -12.13
N SER A 49 2.24 2.13 -12.78
CA SER A 49 3.41 1.28 -12.98
C SER A 49 4.67 1.90 -12.40
N ILE A 50 5.48 1.04 -11.78
CA ILE A 50 6.78 1.39 -11.21
C ILE A 50 7.81 0.53 -11.95
N THR A 51 8.67 1.16 -12.74
CA THR A 51 9.67 0.48 -13.57
C THR A 51 11.08 0.99 -13.27
N PRO A 52 12.11 0.14 -13.26
CA PRO A 52 13.48 0.58 -12.94
C PRO A 52 14.04 1.48 -14.05
N LEU A 53 14.82 2.50 -13.69
CA LEU A 53 15.48 3.41 -14.65
C LEU A 53 16.67 2.78 -15.40
N GLY A 54 17.06 1.56 -15.03
CA GLY A 54 18.37 1.00 -15.38
C GLY A 54 19.49 1.55 -14.48
N SER A 55 20.57 0.79 -14.34
CA SER A 55 21.75 1.18 -13.56
C SER A 55 21.49 1.52 -12.08
N ASP A 56 20.48 0.93 -11.43
CA ASP A 56 20.14 1.13 -10.00
C ASP A 56 19.92 2.61 -9.59
N ASN A 57 19.52 3.45 -10.56
CA ASN A 57 19.34 4.90 -10.34
C ASN A 57 17.95 5.28 -9.78
N GLY A 58 17.11 4.29 -9.48
CA GLY A 58 15.74 4.48 -9.02
C GLY A 58 14.71 3.98 -10.02
N TYR A 59 13.53 4.59 -10.03
CA TYR A 59 12.34 4.09 -10.72
C TYR A 59 11.57 5.21 -11.44
N PHE A 60 10.92 4.85 -12.54
CA PHE A 60 9.90 5.66 -13.17
C PHE A 60 8.56 5.24 -12.59
N VAL A 61 7.86 6.22 -12.02
CA VAL A 61 6.48 6.05 -11.56
C VAL A 61 5.55 6.66 -12.60
N ASN A 62 4.72 5.83 -13.22
CA ASN A 62 3.79 6.22 -14.27
C ASN A 62 2.35 6.01 -13.82
N ILE A 63 1.52 7.05 -13.93
CA ILE A 63 0.07 6.96 -13.77
C ILE A 63 -0.57 7.21 -15.14
N THR A 64 -1.38 6.26 -15.60
CA THR A 64 -2.22 6.42 -16.79
C THR A 64 -3.68 6.37 -16.39
N VAL A 65 -4.49 7.32 -16.88
CA VAL A 65 -5.93 7.36 -16.69
C VAL A 65 -6.59 7.39 -18.06
N LEU A 66 -7.25 6.29 -18.41
CA LEU A 66 -8.07 6.16 -19.60
C LEU A 66 -9.53 6.42 -19.22
N ASN A 67 -10.15 7.44 -19.80
CA ASN A 67 -11.57 7.71 -19.67
C ASN A 67 -12.26 7.45 -21.01
N ASN A 68 -13.00 6.34 -21.09
CA ASN A 68 -13.70 5.92 -22.29
C ASN A 68 -14.97 6.75 -22.59
N VAL A 69 -15.52 7.44 -21.59
CA VAL A 69 -16.70 8.31 -21.73
C VAL A 69 -16.28 9.64 -22.36
N GLN A 70 -15.23 10.26 -21.83
CA GLN A 70 -14.69 11.53 -22.32
C GLN A 70 -13.67 11.36 -23.46
N LYS A 71 -13.31 10.11 -23.81
CA LYS A 71 -12.28 9.76 -24.80
C LYS A 71 -10.93 10.40 -24.50
N THR A 72 -10.56 10.51 -23.23
CA THR A 72 -9.26 11.06 -22.80
C THR A 72 -8.30 9.96 -22.37
N ASN A 73 -7.01 10.21 -22.60
CA ASN A 73 -5.90 9.38 -22.11
C ASN A 73 -4.87 10.31 -21.45
N GLU A 74 -4.93 10.40 -20.13
CA GLU A 74 -4.02 11.23 -19.36
C GLU A 74 -2.88 10.39 -18.83
N ARG A 75 -1.65 10.91 -18.94
CA ARG A 75 -0.44 10.22 -18.47
C ARG A 75 0.42 11.18 -17.69
N LEU A 76 0.92 10.69 -16.56
CA LEU A 76 1.90 11.36 -15.74
C LEU A 76 3.06 10.40 -15.51
N SER A 77 4.28 10.85 -15.79
CA SER A 77 5.52 10.11 -15.55
C SER A 77 6.44 10.95 -14.68
N VAL A 78 6.95 10.37 -13.60
CA VAL A 78 7.88 11.04 -12.69
C VAL A 78 9.07 10.11 -12.43
N PRO A 79 10.31 10.54 -12.69
CA PRO A 79 11.48 9.83 -12.21
C PRO A 79 11.60 9.99 -10.70
N VAL A 80 11.85 8.90 -10.01
CA VAL A 80 12.05 8.83 -8.56
C VAL A 80 13.43 8.22 -8.33
N THR A 81 14.31 8.99 -7.72
CA THR A 81 15.66 8.53 -7.39
C THR A 81 15.64 7.40 -6.38
N LYS A 82 16.73 6.63 -6.31
CA LYS A 82 16.91 5.60 -5.27
C LYS A 82 16.71 6.14 -3.85
N ALA A 83 17.19 7.35 -3.57
CA ALA A 83 17.06 7.99 -2.26
C ALA A 83 15.58 8.32 -1.94
N GLU A 84 14.86 8.91 -2.89
CA GLU A 84 13.42 9.20 -2.74
C GLU A 84 12.61 7.92 -2.57
N PHE A 85 12.92 6.88 -3.35
CA PHE A 85 12.23 5.59 -3.22
C PHE A 85 12.51 4.90 -1.88
N ALA A 86 13.71 5.04 -1.33
CA ALA A 86 14.02 4.56 0.02
C ALA A 86 13.17 5.26 1.08
N VAL A 87 13.00 6.58 0.98
CA VAL A 87 12.10 7.34 1.87
C VAL A 87 10.66 6.83 1.76
N MET A 88 10.17 6.62 0.53
CA MET A 88 8.83 6.06 0.30
C MET A 88 8.69 4.68 0.94
N ARG A 89 9.66 3.79 0.75
CA ARG A 89 9.66 2.44 1.34
C ARG A 89 9.56 2.50 2.86
N THR A 90 10.42 3.30 3.51
CA THR A 90 10.40 3.45 4.96
C THR A 90 9.07 4.00 5.47
N ALA A 91 8.54 5.06 4.83
CA ALA A 91 7.27 5.67 5.22
C ALA A 91 6.10 4.70 5.05
N LEU A 92 6.06 3.94 3.94
CA LEU A 92 5.02 2.96 3.67
C LEU A 92 5.10 1.74 4.60
N SER A 93 6.30 1.24 4.91
CA SER A 93 6.47 0.18 5.91
C SER A 93 5.98 0.61 7.29
N PHE A 94 6.20 1.87 7.67
CA PHE A 94 5.65 2.43 8.91
C PHE A 94 4.12 2.61 8.85
N ALA A 95 3.58 3.07 7.72
CA ALA A 95 2.15 3.29 7.56
C ALA A 95 1.35 1.97 7.47
N LEU A 96 1.95 0.89 6.96
CA LEU A 96 1.24 -0.35 6.65
C LEU A 96 0.50 -0.97 7.87
N PRO A 97 1.10 -1.13 9.07
CA PRO A 97 0.37 -1.59 10.25
C PRO A 97 -0.82 -0.70 10.63
N HIS A 98 -0.70 0.62 10.44
CA HIS A 98 -1.77 1.58 10.73
C HIS A 98 -2.92 1.44 9.72
N ILE A 99 -2.61 1.29 8.43
CA ILE A 99 -3.60 1.04 7.37
C ILE A 99 -4.34 -0.28 7.62
N MET A 100 -3.65 -1.30 8.15
CA MET A 100 -4.23 -2.59 8.53
C MET A 100 -5.01 -2.57 9.86
N GLY A 101 -4.95 -1.46 10.61
CA GLY A 101 -5.58 -1.34 11.93
C GLY A 101 -4.88 -2.08 13.07
N TRP A 102 -3.67 -2.62 12.83
CA TRP A 102 -2.93 -3.40 13.84
C TRP A 102 -2.47 -2.57 15.02
N ASP A 103 -2.18 -1.28 14.80
CA ASP A 103 -1.82 -0.36 15.86
C ASP A 103 -2.90 -0.29 16.95
N GLN A 104 -4.18 -0.36 16.58
CA GLN A 104 -5.29 -0.35 17.54
C GLN A 104 -5.41 -1.68 18.30
N ALA A 105 -5.13 -2.80 17.63
CA ALA A 105 -5.15 -4.13 18.25
C ALA A 105 -4.02 -4.29 19.27
N LEU A 106 -2.83 -3.76 18.95
CA LEU A 106 -1.62 -3.83 19.78
C LEU A 106 -1.58 -2.76 20.88
N SER A 107 -2.28 -1.63 20.70
CA SER A 107 -2.42 -0.58 21.71
C SER A 107 -3.46 -0.88 22.79
N THR A 108 -3.95 -2.12 22.87
CA THR A 108 -4.77 -2.59 24.00
C THR A 108 -3.93 -2.58 25.27
N HIS A 109 -3.89 -1.40 25.91
CA HIS A 109 -3.30 -1.19 27.22
C HIS A 109 -3.97 -2.18 28.18
N PRO A 110 -3.23 -3.04 28.90
CA PRO A 110 -3.83 -3.83 29.96
C PRO A 110 -4.39 -2.82 30.95
N GLN A 111 -5.72 -2.77 31.09
CA GLN A 111 -6.32 -2.08 32.21
C GLN A 111 -5.64 -2.61 33.46
N SER A 112 -4.95 -1.73 34.16
CA SER A 112 -4.31 -2.00 35.44
C SER A 112 -5.38 -2.43 36.44
N THR A 113 -5.68 -3.72 36.51
CA THR A 113 -6.24 -4.35 37.68
C THR A 113 -5.08 -4.55 38.66
N SER A 114 -5.03 -3.65 39.63
CA SER A 114 -4.07 -3.70 40.73
C SER A 114 -4.29 -4.95 41.58
N THR A 115 -3.65 -6.07 41.26
CA THR A 115 -3.44 -7.14 42.24
C THR A 115 -2.17 -7.95 41.96
N SER A 116 -1.19 -7.76 42.85
CA SER A 116 -0.10 -8.68 43.22
C SER A 116 0.82 -9.26 42.14
N ALA A 117 2.11 -8.92 42.28
CA ALA A 117 3.23 -9.42 41.49
C ALA A 117 3.26 -10.95 41.35
N SER A 118 3.23 -11.43 40.11
CA SER A 118 3.87 -12.70 39.74
C SER A 118 4.41 -12.60 38.30
N LYS A 119 5.58 -13.20 38.09
CA LYS A 119 6.46 -13.09 36.90
C LYS A 119 5.70 -13.25 35.57
N PRO A 120 6.13 -12.62 34.46
CA PRO A 120 5.51 -12.85 33.16
C PRO A 120 5.73 -14.30 32.74
N ARG A 121 4.70 -15.12 32.87
CA ARG A 121 4.65 -16.46 32.32
C ARG A 121 4.38 -16.29 30.83
N PHE A 122 5.32 -16.72 29.99
CA PHE A 122 5.07 -16.88 28.56
C PHE A 122 4.04 -17.99 28.42
N GLU A 123 2.75 -17.65 28.39
CA GLU A 123 1.69 -18.59 28.06
C GLU A 123 1.85 -18.93 26.58
N ARG A 124 2.27 -20.17 26.30
CA ARG A 124 2.17 -20.71 24.95
C ARG A 124 0.69 -20.69 24.56
N PRO A 125 0.32 -20.24 23.34
CA PRO A 125 -1.03 -20.36 22.86
C PRO A 125 -1.53 -21.79 23.10
N ASN A 126 -2.69 -21.95 23.74
CA ASN A 126 -3.28 -23.25 23.97
C ASN A 126 -3.56 -23.89 22.61
N PRO A 127 -2.97 -25.05 22.27
CA PRO A 127 -3.18 -25.69 20.97
C PRO A 127 -4.66 -25.99 20.68
N ALA A 128 -5.53 -26.05 21.71
CA ALA A 128 -6.98 -26.18 21.51
C ALA A 128 -7.60 -24.98 20.76
N SER A 129 -7.01 -23.78 20.86
CA SER A 129 -7.49 -22.59 20.14
C SER A 129 -7.34 -22.69 18.62
N GLU A 130 -6.57 -23.67 18.11
CA GLU A 130 -6.42 -23.95 16.68
C GLU A 130 -7.53 -24.88 16.14
N TRP A 131 -8.30 -25.54 17.02
CA TRP A 131 -9.20 -26.64 16.64
C TRP A 131 -10.67 -26.43 17.01
N ASP A 132 -11.02 -25.36 17.74
CA ASP A 132 -12.41 -25.01 18.02
C ASP A 132 -13.04 -24.33 16.77
N ARG A 133 -13.62 -25.15 15.88
CA ARG A 133 -14.49 -24.71 14.77
C ARG A 133 -15.95 -24.62 15.18
#